data_AF-A0A316I163-F1
#
_entry.id   AF-A0A316I163-F1
#
_cell.length_a   1.000
_cell.length_b   1.000
_cell.length_c   1.000
_cell.angle_alpha   90.00
_cell.angle_beta   90.00
_cell.angle_gamma   90.00
#
_symmetry.space_group_name_H-M   'P 1'
#
loop_
_entity.id
_entity.type
_entity.pdbx_description
1 polymer ?
#
loop_
_entity_poly.entity_id
_entity_poly.type
_entity_poly.pdbx_seq_one_letter_code
_entity_poly.pdbx_strand_id
1 'polypeptide(L)'
;MARHGIDVSVLCPGPVDTDIVTNTRLSDGGAGVALRDDLVPAVEAFLRSGPGVDAVGEMVVAGIESRSPWIFTGEEIRPHLEQRRAALLDSSRSAG
;
A
#
# COMPACT_ATOMS: atom_id res chain seq x y z
N MET A 1 6.45 23.05 -9.22
CA MET A 1 5.69 23.65 -8.10
C MET A 1 4.22 23.53 -8.41
N ALA A 2 3.42 22.99 -7.50
CA ALA A 2 1.97 22.90 -7.67
C ALA A 2 1.36 24.30 -7.80
N ARG A 3 0.36 24.45 -8.69
CA ARG A 3 -0.28 25.73 -9.04
C ARG A 3 -0.81 26.51 -7.83
N HIS A 4 -1.09 25.82 -6.73
CA HIS A 4 -1.67 26.38 -5.51
C HIS A 4 -0.74 26.36 -4.29
N GLY A 5 0.55 26.00 -4.46
CA GLY A 5 1.48 25.89 -3.33
C GLY A 5 1.16 24.74 -2.36
N ILE A 6 0.38 23.75 -2.81
CA ILE A 6 0.04 22.54 -2.05
C ILE A 6 0.76 21.36 -2.69
N ASP A 7 1.65 20.73 -1.93
CA ASP A 7 2.28 19.47 -2.31
C ASP A 7 1.43 18.28 -1.86
N VAL A 8 1.53 17.16 -2.57
CA VAL A 8 0.76 15.94 -2.29
C VAL A 8 1.67 14.72 -2.36
N SER A 9 1.33 13.71 -1.56
CA SER A 9 2.00 12.42 -1.52
C SER A 9 0.97 11.29 -1.53
N VAL A 10 1.35 10.15 -2.07
CA VAL A 10 0.56 8.90 -1.98
C VAL A 10 1.28 7.95 -1.01
N LEU A 11 0.57 7.53 0.03
CA LEU A 11 1.01 6.45 0.92
C LEU A 11 0.75 5.10 0.25
N CYS A 12 1.80 4.30 0.11
CA CYS A 12 1.79 2.96 -0.48
C CYS A 12 2.25 1.94 0.58
N PRO A 13 1.38 1.56 1.52
CA PRO A 13 1.79 0.73 2.62
C PRO A 13 1.92 -0.73 2.21
N GLY A 14 2.90 -1.41 2.82
CA GLY A 14 2.97 -2.86 2.93
C GLY A 14 2.00 -3.39 4.01
N PRO A 15 2.31 -4.51 4.69
CA PRO A 15 1.54 -4.90 5.88
C PRO A 15 1.67 -3.82 6.97
N VAL A 16 0.56 -3.50 7.63
CA VAL A 16 0.52 -2.60 8.79
C VAL A 16 -0.35 -3.23 9.86
N ASP A 17 0.12 -3.21 11.10
CA ASP A 17 -0.61 -3.76 12.24
C ASP A 17 -1.84 -2.89 12.53
N THR A 18 -2.99 -3.32 12.02
CA THR A 18 -4.27 -2.61 12.05
C THR A 18 -5.43 -3.59 12.13
N ASP A 19 -6.60 -3.10 12.54
CA ASP A 19 -7.85 -3.84 12.52
C ASP A 19 -8.58 -3.78 11.16
N ILE A 20 -7.86 -3.57 10.04
CA ILE A 20 -8.49 -3.33 8.72
C ILE A 20 -9.43 -4.46 8.30
N VAL A 21 -9.10 -5.73 8.58
CA VAL A 21 -9.97 -6.88 8.22
C VAL A 21 -11.29 -6.81 8.98
N THR A 22 -11.23 -6.63 10.30
CA THR A 22 -12.40 -6.49 11.17
C THR A 22 -13.25 -5.29 10.76
N ASN A 23 -12.64 -4.12 10.61
CA ASN A 23 -13.34 -2.87 10.29
C ASN A 23 -13.98 -2.91 8.89
N THR A 24 -13.33 -3.55 7.91
CA THR A 24 -13.90 -3.69 6.56
C THR A 24 -15.10 -4.66 6.57
N ARG A 25 -15.06 -5.73 7.36
CA ARG A 25 -16.19 -6.67 7.51
C ARG A 25 -17.39 -6.03 8.22
N LEU A 26 -17.14 -5.14 9.17
CA LEU A 26 -18.19 -4.37 9.85
C LEU A 26 -18.79 -3.29 8.94
N SER A 27 -18.04 -2.84 7.93
CA SER A 27 -18.50 -1.84 6.95
C SER A 27 -19.33 -2.49 5.83
N ASP A 28 -20.41 -1.81 5.41
CA ASP A 28 -21.33 -2.25 4.34
C ASP A 28 -21.87 -3.70 4.45
N GLY A 29 -22.07 -4.20 5.68
CA GLY A 29 -22.60 -5.54 5.92
C GLY A 29 -21.69 -6.66 5.39
N GLY A 30 -20.39 -6.39 5.22
CA GLY A 30 -19.42 -7.33 4.68
C GLY A 30 -19.43 -7.48 3.17
N ALA A 31 -20.30 -6.75 2.44
CA ALA A 31 -20.42 -6.86 0.99
C ALA A 31 -19.14 -6.48 0.23
N GLY A 32 -18.29 -5.65 0.82
CA GLY A 32 -17.01 -5.22 0.25
C GLY A 32 -15.83 -6.17 0.51
N VAL A 33 -15.99 -7.19 1.35
CA VAL A 33 -14.88 -8.08 1.74
C VAL A 33 -14.85 -9.31 0.86
N ALA A 34 -14.07 -9.27 -0.21
CA ALA A 34 -13.74 -10.44 -1.03
C ALA A 34 -12.64 -11.33 -0.40
N LEU A 35 -12.58 -11.42 0.94
CA LEU A 35 -11.63 -12.26 1.65
C LEU A 35 -12.34 -13.51 2.16
N ARG A 36 -11.91 -14.68 1.66
CA ARG A 36 -12.43 -15.97 2.12
C ARG A 36 -12.12 -16.17 3.62
N ASP A 37 -13.08 -16.71 4.36
CA ASP A 37 -12.97 -16.86 5.81
C ASP A 37 -11.79 -17.73 6.26
N ASP A 38 -11.41 -18.74 5.46
CA ASP A 38 -10.26 -19.60 5.75
C ASP A 38 -8.91 -18.87 5.66
N LEU A 39 -8.86 -17.74 4.95
CA LEU A 39 -7.63 -16.94 4.79
C LEU A 39 -7.51 -15.83 5.84
N VAL A 40 -8.57 -15.53 6.59
CA VAL A 40 -8.58 -14.43 7.58
C VAL A 40 -7.43 -14.54 8.58
N PRO A 41 -7.20 -15.69 9.26
CA PRO A 41 -6.13 -15.77 10.26
C PRO A 41 -4.74 -15.51 9.67
N ALA A 42 -4.51 -15.95 8.42
CA ALA A 42 -3.24 -15.75 7.73
C ALA A 42 -3.03 -14.29 7.32
N VAL A 43 -4.07 -13.63 6.80
CA VAL A 43 -4.03 -12.20 6.45
C VAL A 43 -3.81 -11.34 7.69
N GLU A 44 -4.52 -11.62 8.77
CA GLU A 44 -4.30 -10.88 10.02
C GLU A 44 -2.90 -11.11 10.59
N ALA A 45 -2.37 -12.34 10.53
CA ALA A 45 -1.01 -12.61 10.97
C ALA A 45 0.02 -11.86 10.12
N PHE A 46 -0.21 -11.75 8.81
CA PHE A 46 0.63 -10.96 7.92
C PHE A 46 0.57 -9.47 8.25
N LEU A 47 -0.62 -8.90 8.49
CA LEU A 47 -0.78 -7.50 8.89
C LEU A 47 -0.08 -7.21 10.23
N ARG A 48 -0.28 -8.07 11.24
CA ARG A 48 0.38 -7.97 12.56
C ARG A 48 1.91 -8.11 12.51
N SER A 49 2.46 -8.63 11.42
CA SER A 49 3.92 -8.69 11.22
C SER A 49 4.53 -7.38 10.74
N GLY A 50 3.69 -6.43 10.29
CA GLY A 50 4.10 -5.10 9.84
C GLY A 50 4.35 -4.12 10.98
N PRO A 51 4.83 -2.90 10.67
CA PRO A 51 4.92 -1.81 11.64
C PRO A 51 3.55 -1.42 12.20
N GLY A 52 3.54 -0.93 13.43
CA GLY A 52 2.37 -0.30 14.04
C GLY A 52 2.05 1.06 13.42
N VAL A 53 0.80 1.52 13.61
CA VAL A 53 0.28 2.76 13.02
C VAL A 53 1.10 4.01 13.35
N ASP A 54 1.63 4.13 14.57
CA ASP A 54 2.45 5.29 14.96
C ASP A 54 3.78 5.31 14.20
N ALA A 55 4.42 4.16 14.03
CA ALA A 55 5.65 4.06 13.25
C ALA A 55 5.42 4.40 11.76
N VAL A 56 4.28 3.98 11.20
CA VAL A 56 3.86 4.40 9.86
C VAL A 56 3.57 5.90 9.80
N GLY A 57 2.99 6.47 10.86
CA GLY A 57 2.77 7.91 10.99
C GLY A 57 4.07 8.71 10.87
N GLU A 58 5.14 8.29 11.56
CA GLU A 58 6.46 8.92 11.45
C GLU A 58 7.05 8.81 10.03
N MET A 59 6.84 7.70 9.33
CA MET A 59 7.24 7.56 7.92
C MET A 59 6.49 8.53 7.01
N VAL A 60 5.20 8.76 7.28
CA VAL A 60 4.39 9.75 6.55
C VAL A 60 4.92 11.16 6.78
N VAL A 61 5.22 11.52 8.04
CA VAL A 61 5.82 12.82 8.39
C VAL A 61 7.13 13.03 7.61
N ALA A 62 8.05 12.06 7.68
CA ALA A 62 9.32 12.12 6.95
C ALA A 62 9.13 12.24 5.41
N GLY A 63 8.14 11.53 4.86
CA GLY A 63 7.79 11.59 3.44
C GLY A 63 7.25 12.97 3.02
N ILE A 64 6.43 13.59 3.86
CA ILE A 64 5.89 14.93 3.62
C ILE A 64 7.00 15.99 3.71
N GLU A 65 7.84 15.94 4.75
CA GLU A 65 8.95 16.89 4.95
C GLU A 65 9.95 16.87 3.80
N SER A 66 10.21 15.68 3.25
CA SER A 66 11.06 15.48 2.08
C SER A 66 10.38 15.79 0.74
N ARG A 67 9.10 16.18 0.74
CA ARG A 67 8.26 16.37 -0.46
C ARG A 67 8.26 15.14 -1.39
N SER A 68 8.29 13.94 -0.80
CA SER A 68 8.25 12.71 -1.59
C SER A 68 6.86 12.51 -2.19
N PRO A 69 6.72 12.32 -3.51
CA PRO A 69 5.41 12.03 -4.12
C PRO A 69 4.88 10.64 -3.74
N TRP A 70 5.76 9.71 -3.34
CA TRP A 70 5.43 8.33 -2.98
C TRP A 70 6.07 7.97 -1.64
N ILE A 71 5.28 7.42 -0.72
CA ILE A 71 5.74 7.01 0.61
C ILE A 71 5.49 5.51 0.72
N PHE A 72 6.56 4.71 0.60
CA PHE A 72 6.51 3.27 0.82
C PHE A 72 6.91 2.94 2.25
N THR A 73 6.15 2.09 2.94
CA THR A 73 6.47 1.67 4.31
C THR A 73 7.38 0.44 4.38
N GLY A 74 7.71 -0.13 3.22
CA GLY A 74 8.55 -1.32 3.05
C GLY A 74 9.06 -1.47 1.62
N GLU A 75 10.02 -2.37 1.41
CA GLU A 75 10.67 -2.60 0.10
C GLU A 75 10.28 -3.93 -0.57
N GLU A 76 9.45 -4.74 0.10
CA GLU A 76 9.07 -6.09 -0.33
C GLU A 76 8.40 -6.12 -1.70
N ILE A 77 7.75 -5.02 -2.10
CA ILE A 77 7.07 -4.92 -3.40
C ILE A 77 8.03 -4.60 -4.56
N ARG A 78 9.26 -4.15 -4.28
CA ARG A 78 10.21 -3.69 -5.31
C ARG A 78 10.44 -4.71 -6.42
N PRO A 79 10.71 -6.01 -6.16
CA PRO A 79 10.91 -6.99 -7.22
C PRO A 79 9.67 -7.16 -8.12
N HIS A 80 8.47 -7.08 -7.53
CA HIS A 80 7.21 -7.18 -8.27
C HIS A 80 6.96 -5.93 -9.14
N LEU A 81 7.31 -4.74 -8.65
CA LEU A 81 7.23 -3.52 -9.44
C LEU A 81 8.18 -3.54 -10.63
N GLU A 82 9.40 -4.02 -10.44
CA GLU A 82 10.39 -4.18 -11.51
C GLU A 82 9.90 -5.14 -12.60
N GLN A 83 9.40 -6.31 -12.21
CA GLN A 83 8.83 -7.28 -13.13
C GLN A 83 7.63 -6.71 -13.89
N ARG A 84 6.68 -6.07 -13.20
CA ARG A 84 5.50 -5.47 -13.83
C ARG A 84 5.89 -4.36 -14.79
N ARG A 85 6.84 -3.51 -14.41
CA ARG A 85 7.37 -2.45 -15.29
C ARG A 85 7.97 -3.04 -16.56
N ALA A 86 8.78 -4.09 -16.45
CA ALA A 86 9.37 -4.75 -17.63
C ALA A 86 8.29 -5.30 -18.57
N ALA A 87 7.32 -6.05 -18.02
CA ALA A 87 6.22 -6.62 -18.80
C ALA A 87 5.39 -5.55 -19.54
N LEU A 88 5.09 -4.42 -18.88
CA LEU A 88 4.37 -3.31 -19.50
C LEU A 88 5.18 -2.69 -20.65
N LEU A 89 6.47 -2.45 -20.45
CA LEU A 89 7.35 -1.89 -21.49
C LEU A 89 7.48 -2.83 -22.68
N ASP A 90 7.62 -4.13 -22.45
CA ASP A 90 7.70 -5.13 -23.51
C ASP A 90 6.40 -5.20 -24.31
N SER A 91 5.24 -5.15 -23.64
CA SER A 91 3.93 -5.14 -24.31
C SER A 91 3.66 -3.89 -25.15
N SER A 92 4.33 -2.78 -24.82
CA SER A 92 4.18 -1.50 -25.52
C SER A 92 5.02 -1.40 -26.78
N ARG A 93 6.00 -2.29 -26.98
CA ARG A 93 6.72 -2.41 -28.25
C ARG A 93 5.78 -3.10 -29.22
N SER A 94 5.35 -2.38 -30.27
CA SER A 94 4.57 -2.92 -31.37
C SER A 94 5.17 -4.25 -31.82
N ALA A 95 4.33 -5.28 -31.96
CA ALA A 95 4.70 -6.50 -32.68
C ALA A 95 5.21 -6.08 -34.07
N GLY A 96 6.54 -6.05 -34.21
CA GLY A 96 7.20 -5.93 -35.49
C GLY A 96 7.10 -7.24 -36.24
#